data_AF-A0A368HIF2-F1
#
_entry.id   AF-A0A368HIF2-F1
#
_cell.length_a   1.000
_cell.length_b   1.000
_cell.length_c   1.000
_cell.angle_alpha   90.00
_cell.angle_beta   90.00
_cell.angle_gamma   90.00
#
_symmetry.space_group_name_H-M   'P 1'
#
loop_
_entity.id
_entity.type
_entity.pdbx_description
1 polymer ?
#
loop_
_entity_poly.entity_id
_entity_poly.type
_entity_poly.pdbx_seq_one_letter_code
_entity_poly.pdbx_strand_id
1 'polypeptide(L)'
;MAPLFAPVEEALVVHLRSESHWHADETRCMVFVDIEGKVGHRWYLWVFQSPSVIHYVLDPTRSADVPIAELAQVQGGIVSCDRYSAYKKFVRLHTTFVLAFCWAHQRRDFLELANSYPDNRRD
;
A
#
# COMPACT_ATOMS: atom_id res chain seq x y z
N MET A 1 10.51 -19.61 -15.63
CA MET A 1 11.11 -19.27 -14.33
C MET A 1 10.07 -18.88 -13.29
N ALA A 2 9.09 -18.01 -13.61
CA ALA A 2 8.04 -17.61 -12.66
C ALA A 2 7.34 -18.77 -11.89
N PRO A 3 6.96 -19.90 -12.53
CA PRO A 3 6.31 -21.01 -11.80
C PRO A 3 7.19 -21.66 -10.72
N LEU A 4 8.52 -21.54 -10.81
CA LEU A 4 9.45 -22.10 -9.83
C LEU A 4 9.43 -21.34 -8.50
N PHE A 5 9.07 -20.06 -8.53
CA PHE A 5 9.03 -19.20 -7.34
C PHE A 5 7.65 -19.10 -6.69
N ALA A 6 6.60 -19.61 -7.34
CA ALA A 6 5.24 -19.55 -6.80
C ALA A 6 5.12 -20.13 -5.37
N PRO A 7 5.72 -21.31 -5.04
CA PRO A 7 5.66 -21.82 -3.67
C PRO A 7 6.37 -20.91 -2.65
N VAL A 8 7.42 -20.20 -3.07
CA VAL A 8 8.16 -19.26 -2.21
C VAL A 8 7.33 -18.00 -1.98
N GLU A 9 6.74 -17.44 -3.04
CA GLU A 9 5.82 -16.31 -2.96
C GLU A 9 4.63 -16.61 -2.04
N GLU A 10 3.96 -17.75 -2.24
CA GLU A 10 2.84 -18.19 -1.40
C GLU A 10 3.25 -18.31 0.07
N ALA A 11 4.40 -18.91 0.35
CA ALA A 11 4.93 -19.02 1.71
C ALA A 11 5.25 -17.64 2.33
N LEU A 12 5.79 -16.71 1.54
CA LEU A 12 6.08 -15.34 2.00
C LEU A 12 4.79 -14.57 2.30
N VAL A 13 3.75 -14.70 1.46
CA VAL A 13 2.44 -14.07 1.72
C VAL A 13 1.79 -14.65 2.97
N VAL A 14 1.88 -15.96 3.20
CA VAL A 14 1.39 -16.59 4.44
C VAL A 14 2.15 -16.04 5.65
N HIS A 15 3.48 -15.93 5.57
CA HIS A 15 4.28 -15.39 6.66
C HIS A 15 3.97 -13.91 6.92
N LEU A 16 3.85 -13.09 5.86
CA LEU A 16 3.44 -11.69 5.94
C LEU A 16 2.11 -11.54 6.69
N ARG A 17 1.12 -12.38 6.38
CA ARG A 17 -0.22 -12.37 7.01
C ARG A 17 -0.22 -12.87 8.45
N SER A 18 0.81 -13.59 8.88
CA SER A 18 0.92 -14.08 10.26
C SER A 18 1.37 -13.00 11.25
N GLU A 19 1.95 -11.91 10.76
CA GLU A 19 2.43 -10.80 11.58
C GLU A 19 1.28 -9.85 11.96
N SER A 20 1.57 -8.75 12.68
CA SER A 20 0.52 -7.88 13.25
C SER A 20 0.69 -6.40 12.91
N HIS A 21 1.74 -6.04 12.16
CA HIS A 21 2.04 -4.68 11.75
C HIS A 21 2.59 -4.68 10.32
N TRP A 22 2.00 -3.86 9.47
CA TRP A 22 2.41 -3.68 8.08
C TRP A 22 2.63 -2.22 7.74
N HIS A 23 3.58 -1.93 6.89
CA HIS A 23 3.65 -0.69 6.12
C HIS A 23 3.04 -0.95 4.75
N ALA A 24 2.17 -0.06 4.29
CA ALA A 24 1.55 -0.12 2.97
C ALA A 24 1.70 1.22 2.25
N ASP A 25 2.11 1.17 0.99
CA ASP A 25 2.20 2.33 0.10
C ASP A 25 1.98 1.91 -1.35
N GLU A 26 1.68 2.86 -2.21
CA GLU A 26 1.41 2.59 -3.61
C GLU A 26 1.87 3.73 -4.52
N THR A 27 2.55 3.34 -5.60
CA THR A 27 3.07 4.27 -6.59
C THR A 27 2.55 3.94 -7.98
N ARG A 28 2.25 4.99 -8.75
CA ARG A 28 1.84 4.83 -10.15
C ARG A 28 2.98 4.17 -10.95
N CYS A 29 2.65 3.09 -11.66
CA CYS A 29 3.55 2.38 -12.57
C CYS A 29 2.95 2.34 -13.99
N MET A 30 3.77 2.54 -15.02
CA MET A 30 3.32 2.49 -16.42
C MET A 30 3.63 1.13 -17.03
N VAL A 31 2.58 0.39 -17.42
CA VAL A 31 2.68 -0.98 -17.94
C VAL A 31 2.33 -0.99 -19.43
N PHE A 32 3.36 -1.07 -20.26
CA PHE A 32 3.25 -1.00 -21.72
C PHE A 32 3.11 -2.36 -22.42
N VAL A 33 3.45 -3.46 -21.76
CA VAL A 33 3.33 -4.82 -22.33
C VAL A 33 1.90 -5.13 -22.75
N ASP A 34 1.70 -5.68 -23.94
CA ASP A 34 0.37 -6.03 -24.44
C ASP A 34 -0.20 -7.23 -23.67
N ILE A 35 -1.37 -7.02 -23.06
CA ILE A 35 -2.10 -8.03 -22.29
C ILE A 35 -3.55 -7.97 -22.79
N GLU A 36 -4.11 -9.12 -23.14
CA GLU A 36 -5.50 -9.22 -23.59
C GLU A 36 -6.46 -8.68 -22.52
N GLY A 37 -7.41 -7.84 -22.94
CA GLY A 37 -8.36 -7.20 -22.01
C GLY A 37 -7.76 -6.08 -21.14
N LYS A 38 -6.47 -5.73 -21.29
CA LYS A 38 -5.85 -4.63 -20.54
C LYS A 38 -6.47 -3.28 -20.92
N VAL A 39 -6.96 -2.57 -19.90
CA VAL A 39 -7.48 -1.21 -20.05
C VAL A 39 -6.41 -0.20 -19.66
N GLY A 40 -5.87 0.53 -20.63
CA GLY A 40 -4.88 1.58 -20.43
C GLY A 40 -3.52 1.09 -19.93
N HIS A 41 -2.63 2.03 -19.61
CA HIS A 41 -1.26 1.75 -19.19
C HIS A 41 -0.95 2.15 -17.75
N ARG A 42 -1.88 2.85 -17.08
CA ARG A 42 -1.70 3.37 -15.73
C ARG A 42 -2.10 2.29 -14.72
N TRP A 43 -1.10 1.67 -14.12
CA TRP A 43 -1.25 0.69 -13.06
C TRP A 43 -0.60 1.22 -11.77
N TYR A 44 -0.64 0.42 -10.72
CA TYR A 44 -0.11 0.76 -9.40
C TYR A 44 0.74 -0.38 -8.89
N LEU A 45 1.98 -0.05 -8.51
CA LEU A 45 2.82 -0.94 -7.74
C LEU A 45 2.59 -0.65 -6.27
N TRP A 46 1.97 -1.61 -5.60
CA TRP A 46 1.73 -1.61 -4.17
C TRP A 46 2.88 -2.32 -3.46
N VAL A 47 3.25 -1.84 -2.29
CA VAL A 47 4.19 -2.49 -1.40
C VAL A 47 3.52 -2.75 -0.06
N PHE A 48 3.67 -3.96 0.44
CA PHE A 48 3.26 -4.37 1.78
C PHE A 48 4.47 -4.93 2.49
N GLN A 49 4.91 -4.26 3.54
CA GLN A 49 6.05 -4.64 4.34
C GLN A 49 5.58 -5.01 5.74
N SER A 50 5.82 -6.24 6.15
CA SER A 50 5.80 -6.66 7.54
C SER A 50 7.24 -6.67 8.11
N PRO A 51 7.47 -6.98 9.40
CA PRO A 51 8.82 -7.10 9.95
C PRO A 51 9.73 -8.07 9.18
N SER A 52 9.15 -9.14 8.63
CA SER A 52 9.91 -10.21 7.99
C SER A 52 9.83 -10.23 6.46
N VAL A 53 8.77 -9.65 5.87
CA VAL A 53 8.47 -9.82 4.44
C VAL A 53 8.17 -8.47 3.79
N ILE A 54 8.67 -8.29 2.57
CA ILE A 54 8.22 -7.23 1.67
C ILE A 54 7.60 -7.92 0.46
N HIS A 55 6.30 -7.70 0.25
CA HIS A 55 5.56 -8.21 -0.90
C HIS A 55 5.10 -7.05 -1.78
N TYR A 56 5.24 -7.22 -3.10
CA TYR A 56 4.87 -6.22 -4.09
C TYR A 56 3.71 -6.73 -4.92
N VAL A 57 2.66 -5.93 -5.06
CA VAL A 57 1.48 -6.26 -5.87
C VAL A 57 1.37 -5.25 -7.00
N LEU A 58 1.39 -5.73 -8.24
CA LEU A 58 1.17 -4.90 -9.42
C LEU A 58 -0.30 -5.04 -9.85
N ASP A 59 -1.09 -3.98 -9.65
CA ASP A 59 -2.55 -3.99 -9.89
C ASP A 59 -2.96 -2.86 -10.86
N PRO A 60 -3.90 -3.09 -11.79
CA PRO A 60 -4.39 -2.03 -12.68
C PRO A 60 -5.16 -0.92 -11.94
N THR A 61 -5.57 -1.16 -10.70
CA THR A 61 -6.36 -0.24 -9.89
C THR A 61 -5.60 0.29 -8.69
N ARG A 62 -5.98 1.49 -8.24
CA ARG A 62 -5.62 2.03 -6.92
C ARG A 62 -6.75 1.78 -5.91
N SER A 63 -7.40 0.62 -5.99
CA SER A 63 -8.63 0.34 -5.25
C SER A 63 -8.34 -0.18 -3.84
N ALA A 64 -9.35 -0.17 -2.96
CA ALA A 64 -9.26 -0.84 -1.67
C ALA A 64 -9.27 -2.36 -1.78
N ASP A 65 -9.59 -2.92 -2.95
CA ASP A 65 -9.68 -4.36 -3.12
C ASP A 65 -8.28 -5.00 -3.07
N VAL A 66 -7.23 -4.22 -3.38
CA VAL A 66 -5.83 -4.63 -3.25
C VAL A 66 -5.43 -4.92 -1.79
N PRO A 67 -5.52 -3.97 -0.82
CA PRO A 67 -5.21 -4.29 0.58
C PRO A 67 -6.17 -5.31 1.20
N ILE A 68 -7.43 -5.40 0.72
CA ILE A 68 -8.38 -6.45 1.15
C ILE A 68 -7.87 -7.84 0.74
N ALA A 69 -7.44 -8.00 -0.52
CA ALA A 69 -6.91 -9.25 -1.01
C ALA A 69 -5.56 -9.58 -0.35
N GLU A 70 -4.69 -8.58 -0.21
CA GLU A 70 -3.35 -8.77 0.32
C GLU A 70 -3.37 -9.21 1.79
N LEU A 71 -4.20 -8.59 2.63
CA LEU A 71 -4.35 -8.92 4.05
C LEU A 71 -5.55 -9.84 4.31
N ALA A 72 -5.95 -10.63 3.32
CA ALA A 72 -7.06 -11.55 3.45
C ALA A 72 -6.85 -12.53 4.63
N GLN A 73 -7.93 -12.81 5.37
CA GLN A 73 -7.98 -13.74 6.51
C GLN A 73 -7.18 -13.31 7.77
N VAL A 74 -6.46 -12.19 7.70
CA VAL A 74 -5.81 -11.58 8.86
C VAL A 74 -6.88 -11.04 9.81
N GLN A 75 -6.76 -11.39 11.09
CA GLN A 75 -7.81 -11.10 12.09
C GLN A 75 -7.79 -9.65 12.60
N GLY A 76 -6.70 -8.91 12.36
CA GLY A 76 -6.54 -7.52 12.76
C GLY A 76 -5.07 -7.14 12.89
N GLY A 77 -4.82 -5.87 13.19
CA GLY A 77 -3.47 -5.34 13.40
C GLY A 77 -3.31 -3.89 12.95
N ILE A 78 -2.08 -3.45 12.76
CA ILE A 78 -1.75 -2.06 12.44
C ILE A 78 -1.30 -1.96 10.99
N VAL A 79 -1.86 -1.00 10.23
CA VAL A 79 -1.36 -0.65 8.90
C VAL A 79 -0.81 0.77 8.94
N SER A 80 0.52 0.89 8.93
CA SER A 80 1.25 2.12 8.68
C SER A 80 1.10 2.50 7.21
N CYS A 81 0.31 3.53 6.91
CA CYS A 81 0.03 3.93 5.52
C CYS A 81 -0.07 5.44 5.40
N ASP A 82 -0.22 5.94 4.18
CA ASP A 82 -0.63 7.32 3.97
C ASP A 82 -2.13 7.52 4.34
N ARG A 83 -2.70 8.68 4.00
CA ARG A 83 -4.11 8.99 4.27
C ARG A 83 -5.06 8.63 3.12
N TYR A 84 -4.60 7.85 2.15
CA TYR A 84 -5.37 7.54 0.96
C TYR A 84 -6.68 6.83 1.29
N SER A 85 -7.72 7.14 0.51
CA SER A 85 -9.09 6.69 0.80
C SER A 85 -9.28 5.18 0.72
N ALA A 86 -8.42 4.46 -0.01
CA ALA A 86 -8.49 3.00 -0.08
C ALA A 86 -8.26 2.36 1.29
N TYR A 87 -7.26 2.82 2.04
CA TYR A 87 -6.99 2.33 3.41
C TYR A 87 -8.15 2.61 4.36
N LYS A 88 -8.78 3.79 4.24
CA LYS A 88 -9.98 4.13 5.02
C LYS A 88 -11.17 3.24 4.70
N LYS A 89 -11.36 2.88 3.42
CA LYS A 89 -12.37 1.89 3.00
C LYS A 89 -12.03 0.50 3.56
N PHE A 90 -10.77 0.09 3.50
CA PHE A 90 -10.29 -1.18 4.04
C PHE A 90 -10.66 -1.37 5.51
N VAL A 91 -10.27 -0.45 6.40
CA VAL A 91 -10.56 -0.57 7.85
C VAL A 91 -12.04 -0.38 8.20
N ARG A 92 -12.82 0.32 7.37
CA ARG A 92 -14.28 0.38 7.54
C ARG A 92 -14.92 -1.00 7.33
N LEU A 93 -14.35 -1.81 6.44
CA LEU A 93 -14.80 -3.18 6.18
C LEU A 93 -14.15 -4.21 7.11
N HIS A 94 -13.01 -3.87 7.71
CA HIS A 94 -12.23 -4.74 8.61
C HIS A 94 -11.91 -3.97 9.91
N THR A 95 -12.89 -3.89 10.81
CA THR A 95 -12.85 -2.98 11.96
C THR A 95 -11.83 -3.34 13.05
N THR A 96 -11.22 -4.51 12.96
CA THR A 96 -10.13 -4.96 13.85
C THR A 96 -8.76 -4.43 13.43
N PHE A 97 -8.68 -3.71 12.31
CA PHE A 97 -7.47 -3.01 11.88
C PHE A 97 -7.45 -1.56 12.34
N VAL A 98 -6.25 -1.07 12.64
CA VAL A 98 -5.99 0.32 12.98
C VAL A 98 -5.03 0.91 11.95
N LEU A 99 -5.35 2.09 11.42
CA LEU A 99 -4.45 2.83 10.55
C LEU A 99 -3.50 3.70 11.39
N ALA A 100 -2.20 3.51 11.20
CA ALA A 100 -1.18 4.43 11.68
C ALA A 100 -0.77 5.34 10.50
N PHE A 101 -1.15 6.62 10.53
CA PHE A 101 -0.80 7.52 9.43
C PHE A 101 0.68 7.90 9.45
N CYS A 102 1.33 7.75 8.30
CA CYS A 102 2.75 7.98 8.13
C CYS A 102 3.13 9.44 8.40
N TRP A 103 4.08 9.65 9.32
CA TRP A 103 4.61 10.96 9.66
C TRP A 103 5.35 11.65 8.50
N ALA A 104 5.98 10.88 7.60
CA ALA A 104 6.63 11.47 6.44
C ALA A 104 5.62 12.15 5.51
N HIS A 105 4.47 11.50 5.28
CA HIS A 105 3.36 12.09 4.53
C HIS A 105 2.74 13.28 5.28
N GLN A 106 2.51 13.16 6.59
CA GLN A 106 2.01 14.29 7.38
C GLN A 106 2.95 15.51 7.36
N ARG A 107 4.27 15.28 7.44
CA ARG A 107 5.27 16.35 7.38
C ARG A 107 5.28 17.04 6.02
N ARG A 108 5.05 16.30 4.92
CA ARG A 108 4.99 16.87 3.57
C ARG A 108 3.91 17.94 3.48
N ASP A 109 2.70 17.68 3.98
CA ASP A 109 1.60 18.66 3.99
C ASP A 109 1.99 19.95 4.72
N PHE A 110 2.68 19.85 5.86
CA PHE A 110 3.15 21.03 6.60
C PHE A 110 4.21 21.82 5.82
N LEU A 111 5.12 21.12 5.14
CA LEU A 111 6.12 21.78 4.30
C LEU A 111 5.47 22.43 3.08
N GLU A 112 4.53 21.76 2.42
CA GLU A 112 3.79 22.32 1.28
C GLU A 112 3.05 23.59 1.70
N LEU A 113 2.40 23.58 2.86
CA LEU A 113 1.76 24.76 3.44
C LEU A 113 2.79 25.87 3.70
N ALA A 114 3.89 25.58 4.38
CA ALA A 114 4.94 26.56 4.66
C ALA A 114 5.56 27.15 3.37
N ASN A 115 5.68 26.34 2.32
CA ASN A 115 6.21 26.77 1.03
C ASN A 115 5.24 27.66 0.26
N SER A 116 3.94 27.48 0.47
CA SER A 116 2.89 28.31 -0.16
C SER A 116 2.77 29.73 0.45
N TYR A 117 3.38 29.96 1.61
CA TYR A 117 3.43 31.26 2.30
C TYR A 117 4.87 31.65 2.65
N PRO A 118 5.73 31.97 1.66
CA PRO A 118 7.15 32.23 1.89
C PRO A 118 7.41 33.40 2.85
N ASP A 119 6.57 34.44 2.84
CA ASP A 119 6.69 35.61 3.72
C ASP A 119 6.45 35.30 5.21
N ASN A 120 5.84 34.15 5.51
CA ASN A 120 5.56 33.70 6.88
C ASN A 120 6.63 32.73 7.41
N ARG A 121 7.67 32.42 6.63
CA ARG A 121 8.81 31.63 7.14
C ARG A 121 9.58 32.50 8.12
N ARG A 122 9.59 32.10 9.39
CA ARG A 122 10.56 32.62 10.35
C ARG A 122 11.90 31.94 10.07
N ASP A 123 12.96 32.74 10.07
CA ASP A 123 14.36 32.31 9.92
C ASP A 123 14.74 31.20 10.91
#